data_AF-A0A1C5W3T2-F1
#
_entry.id   AF-A0A1C5W3T2-F1
#
_cell.length_a   1.000
_cell.length_b   1.000
_cell.length_c   1.000
_cell.angle_alpha   90.00
_cell.angle_beta   90.00
_cell.angle_gamma   90.00
#
_symmetry.space_group_name_H-M   'P 1'
#
loop_
_entity.id
_entity.type
_entity.pdbx_description
1 polymer ?
#
loop_
_entity_poly.entity_id
_entity_poly.type
_entity_poly.pdbx_seq_one_letter_code
_entity_poly.pdbx_strand_id
1 'polypeptide(L)' 'MNVSNVIVGEYMCQGRMPQSVRERYLKMKDAPDHPANLDVLIQNFDCALSHPDADDLERLRQAVRNSSF' A
#
# COMPACT_ATOMS: atom_id res chain seq x y z
N MET A 1 10.21 5.77 -35.74
CA MET A 1 9.31 5.67 -34.57
C MET A 1 9.50 6.93 -33.74
N ASN A 2 8.43 7.71 -33.53
CA ASN A 2 8.50 8.98 -32.81
C ASN A 2 8.53 8.69 -31.30
N VAL A 3 9.69 8.83 -30.67
CA VAL A 3 9.92 8.61 -29.22
C VAL A 3 9.58 9.88 -28.43
N SER A 4 8.38 10.42 -28.62
CA SER A 4 8.01 11.75 -28.10
C SER A 4 7.72 11.79 -26.60
N ASN A 5 7.64 10.64 -25.92
CA ASN A 5 7.35 10.57 -24.48
C ASN A 5 8.50 9.91 -23.73
N VAL A 6 8.88 10.51 -22.60
CA VAL A 6 9.86 9.99 -21.66
C VAL A 6 9.15 9.74 -20.33
N ILE A 7 9.33 8.54 -19.78
CA ILE A 7 8.90 8.23 -18.42
C ILE A 7 9.90 8.88 -17.47
N VAL A 8 9.43 9.80 -16.64
CA VAL A 8 10.28 10.55 -15.70
C VAL A 8 10.33 9.92 -14.31
N GLY A 9 9.49 8.93 -14.00
CA GLY A 9 9.51 8.22 -12.74
C GLY A 9 8.34 7.26 -12.55
N GLU A 10 8.42 6.45 -11.50
CA GLU A 10 7.40 5.48 -11.10
C GLU A 10 7.09 5.67 -9.59
N TYR A 11 5.85 5.42 -9.19
CA TYR A 11 5.40 5.54 -7.80
C TYR A 11 4.60 4.31 -7.40
N MET A 12 4.85 3.83 -6.18
CA MET A 12 4.16 2.69 -5.59
C MET A 12 3.46 3.13 -4.31
N CYS A 13 2.17 2.85 -4.21
CA CYS A 13 1.45 2.87 -2.94
C CYS A 13 1.66 1.53 -2.19
N GLN A 14 1.10 1.40 -0.99
CA GLN A 14 1.15 0.16 -0.20
C GLN A 14 0.58 -1.06 -0.97
N GLY A 15 -0.38 -0.81 -1.88
CA GLY A 15 -1.03 -1.84 -2.68
C GLY A 15 -1.98 -2.73 -1.87
N ARG A 16 -2.83 -3.48 -2.58
CA ARG A 16 -3.83 -4.36 -1.95
C ARG A 16 -3.33 -5.80 -1.86
N MET A 17 -3.71 -6.47 -0.79
CA MET A 17 -3.49 -7.91 -0.62
C MET A 17 -4.81 -8.68 -0.83
N PRO A 18 -4.75 -9.97 -1.19
CA PRO A 18 -5.95 -10.82 -1.27
C PRO A 18 -6.65 -10.95 0.09
N GLN A 19 -7.99 -11.02 0.09
CA GLN A 19 -8.83 -11.18 1.30
C GLN A 19 -8.38 -12.35 2.20
N SER A 20 -7.88 -13.43 1.60
CA SER A 20 -7.37 -14.61 2.31
C SER A 20 -6.24 -14.30 3.29
N VAL A 21 -5.47 -13.23 3.07
CA VAL A 21 -4.40 -12.78 3.97
C VAL A 21 -4.99 -12.22 5.26
N ARG A 22 -6.05 -11.40 5.16
CA ARG A 22 -6.76 -10.86 6.32
C ARG A 22 -7.43 -11.96 7.14
N GLU A 23 -8.10 -12.89 6.47
CA GLU A 23 -8.73 -14.04 7.12
C GLU A 23 -7.72 -14.90 7.88
N ARG A 24 -6.51 -15.08 7.32
CA ARG A 24 -5.41 -15.78 8.00
C ARG A 24 -5.00 -15.06 9.28
N TYR A 25 -4.86 -13.73 9.27
CA TYR A 25 -4.50 -12.97 10.47
C TYR A 25 -5.56 -13.04 11.55
N LEU A 26 -6.84 -12.98 11.18
CA LEU A 26 -7.94 -13.14 12.12
C LEU A 26 -7.93 -14.52 12.79
N LYS A 27 -7.76 -15.59 12.01
CA LYS A 27 -7.64 -16.95 12.57
C LYS A 27 -6.42 -17.12 13.49
N MET A 28 -5.31 -16.44 13.19
CA MET A 28 -4.11 -16.49 14.03
C MET A 28 -4.33 -15.77 15.37
N LYS A 29 -5.21 -14.77 15.44
CA LYS A 29 -5.51 -14.02 16.66
C LYS A 29 -6.25 -14.87 17.71
N ASP A 30 -6.94 -15.91 17.27
CA ASP A 30 -7.64 -16.86 18.16
C ASP A 30 -6.67 -17.81 18.88
N ALA A 31 -5.38 -17.87 18.48
CA ALA A 31 -4.39 -18.69 19.13
C ALA A 31 -3.91 -18.08 20.47
N PRO A 32 -3.66 -18.90 21.50
CA PRO A 32 -3.24 -18.41 22.82
C PRO A 32 -1.85 -17.75 22.86
N ASP A 33 -0.98 -18.06 21.89
CA ASP A 33 0.37 -17.49 21.74
C ASP A 33 0.50 -16.69 20.44
N HIS A 34 -0.50 -15.85 20.16
CA HIS A 34 -0.54 -15.10 18.90
C HIS A 34 0.48 -13.94 18.90
N PRO A 35 1.08 -13.62 17.73
CA PRO A 35 1.97 -12.47 17.61
C PRO A 35 1.26 -11.16 17.98
N ALA A 36 1.87 -10.35 18.85
CA ALA A 36 1.33 -9.07 19.29
C ALA A 36 1.11 -8.05 18.15
N ASN A 37 1.76 -8.25 17.00
CA ASN A 37 1.65 -7.35 15.85
C ASN A 37 0.47 -7.69 14.91
N LEU A 38 -0.32 -8.72 15.17
CA LEU A 38 -1.44 -9.10 14.29
C LEU A 38 -2.45 -7.97 14.09
N ASP A 39 -2.75 -7.20 15.13
CA ASP A 39 -3.68 -6.07 15.03
C ASP A 39 -3.16 -4.99 14.08
N VAL A 40 -1.85 -4.72 14.13
CA VAL A 40 -1.20 -3.79 13.20
C VAL A 40 -1.25 -4.33 11.77
N LEU A 41 -1.06 -5.63 11.57
CA LEU A 41 -1.14 -6.24 10.24
C LEU A 41 -2.55 -6.20 9.64
N ILE A 42 -3.58 -6.41 10.46
CA ILE A 42 -4.99 -6.30 10.05
C ILE A 42 -5.32 -4.84 9.74
N GLN A 43 -4.92 -3.90 10.60
CA GLN A 43 -5.11 -2.47 10.35
C GLN A 43 -4.43 -2.04 9.04
N ASN A 44 -3.19 -2.45 8.81
CA ASN A 44 -2.47 -2.15 7.56
C ASN A 44 -3.19 -2.73 6.34
N PHE A 45 -3.77 -3.93 6.45
CA PHE A 45 -4.58 -4.51 5.38
C PHE A 45 -5.83 -3.66 5.11
N ASP A 46 -6.56 -3.30 6.16
CA ASP A 46 -7.82 -2.57 6.04
C ASP A 46 -7.59 -1.15 5.49
N CYS A 47 -6.52 -0.48 5.91
CA CYS A 47 -6.08 0.79 5.31
C CYS A 47 -5.77 0.61 3.82
N ALA A 48 -5.01 -0.42 3.43
CA ALA A 48 -4.65 -0.68 2.04
C ALA A 48 -5.84 -0.87 1.08
N LEU A 49 -7.04 -1.20 1.56
CA LEU A 49 -8.21 -1.45 0.71
C LEU A 49 -8.62 -0.23 -0.13
N SER A 50 -8.42 0.99 0.39
CA SER A 50 -8.69 2.23 -0.34
C SER A 50 -7.63 2.53 -1.40
N HIS A 51 -6.44 1.95 -1.28
CA HIS A 51 -5.31 2.31 -2.13
C HIS A 51 -5.49 1.77 -3.57
N PRO A 52 -5.06 2.53 -4.60
CA PRO A 52 -4.59 3.92 -4.49
C PRO A 52 -5.73 4.90 -4.18
N ASP A 53 -5.52 5.80 -3.22
CA ASP A 53 -6.49 6.81 -2.82
C ASP A 53 -5.99 8.26 -3.04
N ALA A 54 -6.77 9.24 -2.56
CA ALA A 54 -6.45 10.66 -2.73
C ALA A 54 -5.14 11.06 -2.03
N ASP A 55 -4.83 10.44 -0.89
CA ASP A 55 -3.59 10.71 -0.15
C ASP A 55 -2.38 10.12 -0.87
N ASP A 56 -2.52 8.94 -1.49
CA ASP A 56 -1.49 8.39 -2.36
C ASP A 56 -1.18 9.31 -3.54
N LEU A 57 -2.21 9.87 -4.17
CA LEU A 57 -2.05 10.81 -5.28
C LEU A 57 -1.38 12.11 -4.83
N GLU A 58 -1.69 12.59 -3.63
CA GLU A 58 -1.04 13.79 -3.09
C GLU A 58 0.44 13.54 -2.76
N ARG A 59 0.77 12.38 -2.20
CA ARG A 59 2.16 11.96 -1.99
C ARG A 59 2.92 11.85 -3.31
N LEU A 60 2.31 11.29 -4.35
CA LEU A 60 2.88 11.26 -5.68
C LEU A 60 3.16 12.68 -6.20
N ARG A 61 2.19 13.60 -6.08
CA ARG A 61 2.38 15.00 -6.51
C ARG A 61 3.53 15.66 -5.78
N GLN A 62 3.64 15.47 -4.47
CA GLN A 62 4.74 16.01 -3.66
C GLN A 62 6.09 15.41 -4.06
N ALA A 63 6.15 14.10 -4.25
CA ALA A 63 7.37 13.41 -4.68
C ALA A 63 7.87 13.95 -6.03
N VAL A 64 6.97 14.09 -7.02
CA VAL A 64 7.32 14.63 -8.35
C VAL A 64 7.69 16.12 -8.28
N ARG A 65 6.97 16.95 -7.51
CA ARG A 65 7.28 18.39 -7.39
C ARG A 65 8.60 18.66 -6.68
N ASN A 66 9.01 17.80 -5.75
CA ASN A 66 10.28 17.90 -5.03
C ASN A 66 11.43 17.21 -5.77
N SER A 67 11.14 16.48 -6.85
CA SER A 67 12.16 15.85 -7.68
C SER A 67 12.75 16.91 -8.62
N SER A 68 14.03 17.21 -8.46
CA SER A 68 14.79 17.98 -9.45
C SER A 68 15.11 17.05 -10.63
N PHE A 69 14.23 17.05 -11.64
CA PHE A 69 14.50 16.44 -12.94
C PHE A 69 15.26 17.40 -13.84
#